data_AF-A0A9E2N7F2-F1
#
_entry.id   AF-A0A9E2N7F2-F1
#
_cell.length_a   1.000
_cell.length_b   1.000
_cell.length_c   1.000
_cell.angle_alpha   90.00
_cell.angle_beta   90.00
_cell.angle_gamma   90.00
#
_symmetry.space_group_name_H-M   'P 1'
#
loop_
_entity.id
_entity.type
_entity.pdbx_description
1 polymer ?
#
loop_
_entity_poly.entity_id
_entity_poly.type
_entity_poly.pdbx_seq_one_letter_code
_entity_poly.pdbx_strand_id
1 'polypeptide(L)'
;MASAVKTSGIRERVDHRTLILPPLSAPGVDASELRRLTGWSVRWGPVRAGDLPRYLAEGCRRSEAMRRVTHAWPERLDTALGALFPFYLLGGLGFALFNPALLPDYLIVGAAAWLFFFLVCPALPGRSGLAKVAVLEGVLAGLWMTTVLLGGQATRVSRADLIIAMVMLMVYGTELGGLAPNMPSDLDPFLARLGLGRIGAVTFAGTVRTELLNGYRRLNYDPDLCAGCRSCFEVCPLGVWAMDDGKRAEMVRPRNCTACGACLLQCPTGAITATRTDGH
;
A
#
# COMPACT_ATOMS: atom_id res chain seq x y z
N MET A 1 13.46 9.76 -9.81
CA MET A 1 13.48 9.17 -11.18
C MET A 1 14.36 9.94 -12.14
N ALA A 2 14.10 11.23 -12.41
CA ALA A 2 14.87 12.02 -13.41
C ALA A 2 16.40 11.99 -13.19
N SER A 3 16.85 12.11 -11.94
CA SER A 3 18.28 11.98 -11.59
C SER A 3 18.85 10.61 -12.00
N ALA A 4 18.17 9.51 -11.64
CA ALA A 4 18.61 8.15 -12.01
C ALA A 4 18.73 7.95 -13.54
N VAL A 5 17.83 8.53 -14.32
CA VAL A 5 17.92 8.49 -15.79
C VAL A 5 19.15 9.24 -16.30
N LYS A 6 19.46 10.40 -15.70
CA LYS A 6 20.63 11.22 -16.09
C LYS A 6 21.96 10.60 -15.67
N THR A 7 22.02 9.90 -14.54
CA THR A 7 23.28 9.38 -13.97
C THR A 7 23.57 7.91 -14.32
N SER A 8 22.57 7.14 -14.77
CA SER A 8 22.73 5.70 -15.05
C SER A 8 23.55 5.37 -16.30
N GLY A 9 23.84 6.35 -17.16
CA GLY A 9 24.48 6.11 -18.46
C GLY A 9 23.57 5.35 -19.45
N ILE A 10 22.29 5.13 -19.14
CA ILE A 10 21.36 4.38 -20.00
C ILE A 10 21.21 5.02 -21.39
N ARG A 11 21.40 6.33 -21.49
CA ARG A 11 21.36 7.10 -22.73
C ARG A 11 22.35 6.62 -23.78
N GLU A 12 23.50 6.08 -23.35
CA GLU A 12 24.58 5.60 -24.21
C GLU A 12 24.41 4.11 -24.58
N ARG A 13 23.48 3.40 -23.94
CA ARG A 13 23.28 1.95 -24.11
C ARG A 13 22.10 1.58 -24.98
N VAL A 14 21.19 2.51 -25.24
CA VAL A 14 20.00 2.27 -26.07
C VAL A 14 19.71 3.44 -26.99
N ASP A 15 19.20 3.15 -28.19
CA ASP A 15 18.90 4.14 -29.22
C ASP A 15 17.53 4.82 -29.05
N HIS A 16 16.69 4.29 -28.16
CA HIS A 16 15.37 4.84 -27.85
C HIS A 16 15.37 5.66 -26.55
N ARG A 17 14.27 6.39 -26.32
CA ARG A 17 14.06 7.23 -25.12
C ARG A 17 12.72 6.89 -24.48
N THR A 18 12.53 5.62 -24.14
CA THR A 18 11.28 5.09 -23.57
C THR A 18 11.62 4.24 -22.36
N LEU A 19 11.03 4.58 -21.21
CA LEU A 19 11.12 3.82 -19.98
C LEU A 19 9.85 3.00 -19.79
N ILE A 20 9.99 1.72 -19.47
CA ILE A 20 8.87 0.89 -19.05
C ILE A 20 8.81 0.91 -17.53
N LEU A 21 7.73 1.44 -16.96
CA LEU A 21 7.55 1.57 -15.51
C LEU A 21 6.35 0.76 -15.03
N PRO A 22 6.41 0.11 -13.86
CA PRO A 22 5.25 -0.57 -13.30
C PRO A 22 4.18 0.46 -12.88
N PRO A 23 2.88 0.15 -13.02
CA PRO A 23 1.79 1.06 -12.65
C PRO A 23 1.84 1.52 -11.18
N LEU A 24 2.38 0.70 -10.28
CA LEU A 24 2.54 1.01 -8.85
C LEU A 24 3.48 2.21 -8.59
N SER A 25 4.32 2.57 -9.56
CA SER A 25 5.18 3.77 -9.49
C SER A 25 4.49 5.05 -9.98
N ALA A 26 3.33 4.94 -10.65
CA ALA A 26 2.61 6.07 -11.24
C ALA A 26 2.21 7.21 -10.27
N PRO A 27 1.89 6.96 -8.99
CA PRO A 27 1.64 8.05 -8.06
C PRO A 27 2.91 8.77 -7.57
N GLY A 28 4.11 8.30 -7.94
CA GLY A 28 5.39 8.91 -7.54
C GLY A 28 6.23 9.40 -8.72
N VAL A 29 5.74 9.24 -9.95
CA VAL A 29 6.45 9.61 -11.17
C VAL A 29 5.50 10.36 -12.09
N ASP A 30 5.64 11.66 -12.19
CA ASP A 30 4.98 12.46 -13.22
C ASP A 30 5.66 12.20 -14.58
N ALA A 31 4.94 11.56 -15.51
CA ALA A 31 5.47 11.21 -16.82
C ALA A 31 5.70 12.43 -17.71
N SER A 32 4.87 13.48 -17.58
CA SER A 32 4.98 14.71 -18.35
C SER A 32 6.22 15.49 -17.94
N GLU A 33 6.45 15.58 -16.63
CA GLU A 33 7.59 16.25 -16.05
C GLU A 33 8.89 15.48 -16.31
N LEU A 34 8.86 14.15 -16.21
CA LEU A 34 10.02 13.32 -16.55
C LEU A 34 10.44 13.54 -18.01
N ARG A 35 9.48 13.60 -18.93
CA ARG A 35 9.73 13.88 -20.35
C ARG A 35 10.31 15.28 -20.54
N ARG A 36 9.76 16.29 -19.86
CA ARG A 36 10.29 17.67 -19.90
C ARG A 36 11.74 17.75 -19.42
N LEU A 37 12.08 17.06 -18.34
CA LEU A 37 13.39 17.15 -17.69
C LEU A 37 14.49 16.28 -18.33
N THR A 38 14.11 15.19 -19.01
CA THR A 38 15.06 14.17 -19.49
C THR A 38 14.95 13.86 -20.99
N GLY A 39 13.84 14.21 -21.63
CA GLY A 39 13.51 13.78 -22.99
C GLY A 39 13.00 12.33 -23.09
N TRP A 40 12.91 11.59 -21.97
CA TRP A 40 12.42 10.21 -21.97
C TRP A 40 10.91 10.15 -21.79
N SER A 41 10.26 9.33 -22.59
CA SER A 41 8.85 8.99 -22.45
C SER A 41 8.66 7.82 -21.48
N VAL A 42 7.54 7.81 -20.76
CA VAL A 42 7.14 6.68 -19.91
C VAL A 42 6.09 5.87 -20.64
N ARG A 43 6.24 4.55 -20.58
CA ARG A 43 5.20 3.59 -20.92
C ARG A 43 4.91 2.74 -19.69
N TRP A 44 3.63 2.64 -19.32
CA TRP A 44 3.23 1.83 -18.18
C TRP A 44 3.23 0.34 -18.56
N GLY A 45 4.10 -0.42 -17.90
CA GLY A 45 4.26 -1.86 -18.09
C GLY A 45 3.27 -2.70 -17.28
N PRO A 46 3.49 -4.02 -17.21
CA PRO A 46 2.70 -4.90 -16.38
C PRO A 46 2.93 -4.63 -14.88
N VAL A 47 2.00 -5.11 -14.05
CA VAL A 47 2.14 -5.10 -12.59
C VAL A 47 3.28 -6.01 -12.15
N ARG A 48 3.40 -7.20 -12.76
CA ARG A 48 4.41 -8.21 -12.41
C ARG A 48 5.55 -8.19 -13.41
N ALA A 49 6.79 -8.24 -12.91
CA ALA A 49 7.98 -8.27 -13.77
C ALA A 49 8.03 -9.52 -14.67
N GLY A 50 7.51 -10.65 -14.19
CA GLY A 50 7.43 -11.91 -14.96
C GLY A 50 6.58 -11.81 -16.23
N ASP A 51 5.64 -10.86 -16.30
CA ASP A 51 4.81 -10.63 -17.48
C ASP A 51 5.53 -9.80 -18.56
N LEU A 52 6.74 -9.27 -18.27
CA LEU A 52 7.46 -8.37 -19.17
C LEU A 52 7.81 -9.01 -20.53
N PRO A 53 8.29 -10.26 -20.64
CA PRO A 53 8.58 -10.88 -21.92
C PRO A 53 7.34 -10.97 -22.81
N ARG A 54 6.20 -11.39 -22.22
CA ARG A 54 4.92 -11.48 -22.94
C ARG A 54 4.41 -10.10 -23.36
N TYR A 55 4.49 -9.11 -22.48
CA TYR A 55 4.14 -7.73 -22.79
C TYR A 55 4.94 -7.16 -23.97
N LEU A 56 6.24 -7.44 -24.03
CA LEU A 56 7.10 -7.03 -25.15
C LEU A 56 6.72 -7.76 -26.44
N ALA A 57 6.47 -9.07 -26.38
CA ALA A 57 6.03 -9.87 -27.52
C ALA A 57 4.68 -9.41 -28.10
N GLU A 58 3.75 -8.95 -27.24
CA GLU A 58 2.45 -8.38 -27.65
C GLU A 58 2.55 -6.92 -28.14
N GLY A 59 3.76 -6.42 -28.45
CA GLY A 59 3.97 -5.08 -28.97
C GLY A 59 3.73 -3.99 -27.92
N CYS A 60 4.07 -4.27 -26.65
CA CYS A 60 3.83 -3.39 -25.51
C CYS A 60 2.35 -3.03 -25.32
N ARG A 61 1.45 -3.99 -25.60
CA ARG A 61 0.02 -3.92 -25.27
C ARG A 61 -0.21 -4.71 -23.99
N ARG A 62 -1.07 -4.21 -23.10
CA ARG A 62 -1.40 -4.89 -21.83
C ARG A 62 -2.77 -5.52 -21.92
N SER A 63 -2.83 -6.81 -21.63
CA SER A 63 -4.08 -7.47 -21.29
C SER A 63 -4.59 -6.98 -19.93
N GLU A 64 -5.86 -7.25 -19.65
CA GLU A 64 -6.47 -6.91 -18.35
C GLU A 64 -5.77 -7.62 -17.17
N ALA A 65 -5.31 -8.85 -17.37
CA ALA A 65 -4.60 -9.64 -16.37
C ALA A 65 -3.23 -9.05 -15.99
N MET A 66 -2.50 -8.49 -16.96
CA MET A 66 -1.21 -7.82 -16.71
C MET A 66 -1.36 -6.49 -15.98
N ARG A 67 -2.54 -5.87 -16.08
CA ARG A 67 -2.83 -4.55 -15.51
C ARG A 67 -3.36 -4.63 -14.08
N ARG A 68 -4.09 -5.69 -13.74
CA ARG A 68 -4.78 -5.81 -12.44
C ARG A 68 -3.92 -6.47 -11.38
N VAL A 69 -3.96 -5.91 -10.18
CA VAL A 69 -3.56 -6.62 -8.96
C VAL A 69 -4.75 -7.46 -8.51
N THR A 70 -4.54 -8.74 -8.25
CA THR A 70 -5.62 -9.67 -7.85
C THR A 70 -5.70 -9.86 -6.35
N HIS A 71 -4.69 -9.42 -5.59
CA HIS A 71 -4.58 -9.62 -4.14
C HIS A 71 -4.76 -11.09 -3.73
N ALA A 72 -4.32 -11.99 -4.60
CA ALA A 72 -4.40 -13.42 -4.38
C ALA A 72 -3.51 -13.83 -3.21
N TRP A 73 -3.75 -15.03 -2.67
CA TRP A 73 -2.99 -15.59 -1.54
C TRP A 73 -1.46 -15.47 -1.64
N PRO A 74 -0.82 -15.71 -2.80
CA PRO A 74 0.63 -15.55 -2.93
C PRO A 74 1.10 -14.10 -2.74
N GLU A 75 0.38 -13.13 -3.29
CA GLU A 75 0.74 -11.70 -3.19
C GLU A 75 0.62 -11.19 -1.74
N ARG A 76 -0.32 -11.74 -0.97
CA ARG A 76 -0.47 -11.43 0.46
C ARG A 76 0.67 -12.01 1.28
N LEU A 77 1.13 -13.21 0.95
CA LEU A 77 2.28 -13.84 1.59
C LEU A 77 3.57 -13.07 1.27
N ASP A 78 3.77 -12.66 0.03
CA ASP A 78 4.89 -11.80 -0.38
C ASP A 78 4.89 -10.49 0.42
N THR A 79 3.71 -9.88 0.57
CA THR A 79 3.54 -8.66 1.37
C THR A 79 3.89 -8.93 2.84
N ALA A 80 3.38 -10.03 3.42
CA ALA A 80 3.69 -10.41 4.79
C ALA A 80 5.21 -10.50 5.01
N LEU A 81 5.89 -11.26 4.14
CA LEU A 81 7.32 -11.56 4.20
C LEU A 81 8.21 -10.34 3.94
N GLY A 82 7.84 -9.46 3.01
CA GLY A 82 8.68 -8.33 2.63
C GLY A 82 8.59 -7.14 3.60
N ALA A 83 7.43 -6.94 4.21
CA ALA A 83 7.07 -5.68 4.86
C ALA A 83 7.45 -5.60 6.34
N LEU A 84 7.06 -6.61 7.12
CA LEU A 84 7.11 -6.58 8.58
C LEU A 84 7.99 -7.67 9.18
N PHE A 85 8.45 -8.61 8.35
CA PHE A 85 9.38 -9.65 8.76
C PHE A 85 10.70 -9.11 9.34
N PRO A 86 11.34 -8.05 8.80
CA PRO A 86 12.56 -7.51 9.41
C PRO A 86 12.32 -6.94 10.82
N PHE A 87 11.18 -6.27 11.06
CA PHE A 87 10.80 -5.77 12.38
C PHE A 87 10.52 -6.90 13.36
N TYR A 88 9.88 -7.96 12.87
CA TYR A 88 9.66 -9.18 13.65
C TYR A 88 10.99 -9.83 14.08
N LEU A 89 11.99 -9.89 13.19
CA LEU A 89 13.33 -10.39 13.55
C LEU A 89 14.05 -9.48 14.56
N LEU A 90 13.93 -8.15 14.43
CA LEU A 90 14.50 -7.18 15.37
C LEU A 90 13.89 -7.34 16.78
N GLY A 91 12.56 -7.52 16.87
CA GLY A 91 11.90 -7.81 18.14
C GLY A 91 12.39 -9.13 18.76
N GLY A 92 12.58 -10.16 17.93
CA GLY A 92 13.13 -11.45 18.37
C GLY A 92 14.56 -11.33 18.90
N LEU A 93 15.42 -10.54 18.23
CA LEU A 93 16.76 -10.23 18.73
C LEU A 93 16.69 -9.49 20.07
N GLY A 94 15.77 -8.54 20.24
CA GLY A 94 15.53 -7.86 21.51
C GLY A 94 15.19 -8.83 22.63
N PHE A 95 14.24 -9.74 22.42
CA PHE A 95 13.92 -10.79 23.41
C PHE A 95 15.11 -11.71 23.67
N ALA A 96 15.86 -12.12 22.64
CA ALA A 96 17.04 -12.96 22.82
C ALA A 96 18.12 -12.32 23.72
N LEU A 97 18.31 -11.00 23.62
CA LEU A 97 19.32 -10.26 24.38
C LEU A 97 18.86 -9.88 25.78
N PHE A 98 17.59 -9.51 25.97
CA PHE A 98 17.12 -8.89 27.21
C PHE A 98 16.15 -9.75 28.03
N ASN A 99 15.44 -10.69 27.40
CA ASN A 99 14.53 -11.60 28.09
C ASN A 99 14.32 -12.91 27.30
N PRO A 100 15.32 -13.82 27.30
CA PRO A 100 15.29 -15.02 26.47
C PRO A 100 14.18 -16.01 26.86
N ALA A 101 13.63 -15.90 28.07
CA ALA A 101 12.52 -16.73 28.51
C ALA A 101 11.23 -16.49 27.69
N LEU A 102 11.00 -15.27 27.20
CA LEU A 102 9.84 -14.92 26.37
C LEU A 102 10.09 -15.10 24.87
N LEU A 103 11.31 -15.46 24.46
CA LEU A 103 11.66 -15.59 23.05
C LEU A 103 10.81 -16.66 22.32
N PRO A 104 10.61 -17.88 22.86
CA PRO A 104 9.78 -18.89 22.19
C PRO A 104 8.34 -18.42 21.98
N ASP A 105 7.74 -17.82 23.01
CA ASP A 105 6.36 -17.30 22.96
C ASP A 105 6.24 -16.18 21.92
N TYR A 106 7.20 -15.26 21.90
CA TYR A 106 7.26 -14.21 20.88
C TYR A 106 7.36 -14.79 19.47
N LEU A 107 8.22 -15.79 19.26
CA LEU A 107 8.42 -16.36 17.94
C LEU A 107 7.17 -17.12 17.45
N ILE A 108 6.48 -17.82 18.34
CA ILE A 108 5.30 -18.60 17.95
C ILE A 108 4.08 -17.69 17.81
N VAL A 109 3.76 -16.93 18.88
CA VAL A 109 2.55 -16.11 18.94
C VAL A 109 2.67 -14.90 18.01
N GLY A 110 3.86 -14.28 17.95
CA GLY A 110 4.11 -13.17 17.03
C GLY A 110 4.00 -13.58 15.57
N ALA A 111 4.58 -14.72 15.18
CA ALA A 111 4.41 -15.24 13.81
C ALA A 111 2.95 -15.59 13.51
N ALA A 112 2.23 -16.18 14.47
CA ALA A 112 0.81 -16.49 14.31
C ALA A 112 -0.03 -15.21 14.12
N ALA A 113 0.20 -14.18 14.94
CA ALA A 113 -0.48 -12.88 14.82
C ALA A 113 -0.15 -12.19 13.49
N TRP A 114 1.11 -12.25 13.05
CA TRP A 114 1.57 -11.73 11.77
C TRP A 114 0.91 -12.42 10.58
N LEU A 115 0.94 -13.75 10.53
CA LEU A 115 0.27 -14.53 9.48
C LEU A 115 -1.24 -14.28 9.51
N PHE A 116 -1.87 -14.30 10.69
CA PHE A 116 -3.30 -14.00 10.84
C PHE A 116 -3.65 -12.63 10.26
N PHE A 117 -2.85 -11.60 10.52
CA PHE A 117 -3.09 -10.25 10.02
C PHE A 117 -3.06 -10.18 8.48
N PHE A 118 -2.06 -10.77 7.82
CA PHE A 118 -1.97 -10.69 6.36
C PHE A 118 -2.89 -11.67 5.63
N LEU A 119 -3.11 -12.84 6.20
CA LEU A 119 -3.83 -13.94 5.57
C LEU A 119 -5.33 -13.88 5.88
N VAL A 120 -5.71 -13.65 7.14
CA VAL A 120 -7.09 -13.82 7.63
C VAL A 120 -7.82 -12.49 7.78
N CYS A 121 -7.19 -11.45 8.35
CA CYS A 121 -7.88 -10.16 8.58
C CYS A 121 -8.54 -9.53 7.34
N PRO A 122 -8.00 -9.65 6.11
CA PRO A 122 -8.68 -9.10 4.93
C PRO A 122 -9.97 -9.84 4.57
N ALA A 123 -10.15 -11.09 5.01
CA ALA A 123 -11.38 -11.84 4.80
C ALA A 123 -12.48 -11.47 5.81
N LEU A 124 -12.11 -10.86 6.94
CA LEU A 124 -13.08 -10.40 7.94
C LEU A 124 -13.91 -9.22 7.39
N PRO A 125 -15.22 -9.16 7.70
CA PRO A 125 -16.05 -8.02 7.30
C PRO A 125 -15.62 -6.72 8.00
N GLY A 126 -15.97 -5.57 7.41
CA GLY A 126 -15.68 -4.25 7.96
C GLY A 126 -14.49 -3.54 7.29
N ARG A 127 -14.33 -2.24 7.60
CA ARG A 127 -13.22 -1.42 7.09
C ARG A 127 -11.89 -1.98 7.60
N SER A 128 -10.93 -2.15 6.70
CA SER A 128 -9.54 -2.48 7.03
C SER A 128 -8.89 -1.33 7.82
N GLY A 129 -7.78 -1.64 8.53
CA GLY A 129 -7.06 -0.68 9.37
C GLY A 129 -7.43 -0.73 10.85
N LEU A 130 -7.23 0.39 11.55
CA LEU A 130 -7.31 0.49 13.03
C LEU A 130 -8.66 0.09 13.60
N ALA A 131 -9.77 0.39 12.91
CA ALA A 131 -11.10 0.06 13.40
C ALA A 131 -11.32 -1.45 13.54
N LYS A 132 -10.87 -2.24 12.56
CA LYS A 132 -10.95 -3.70 12.61
C LYS A 132 -10.02 -4.27 13.69
N VAL A 133 -8.81 -3.71 13.80
CA VAL A 133 -7.84 -4.09 14.82
C VAL A 133 -8.36 -3.81 16.22
N ALA A 134 -8.98 -2.65 16.45
CA ALA A 134 -9.57 -2.28 17.75
C ALA A 134 -10.63 -3.28 18.24
N VAL A 135 -11.43 -3.84 17.32
CA VAL A 135 -12.39 -4.91 17.68
C VAL A 135 -11.65 -6.18 18.12
N LEU A 136 -10.61 -6.59 17.39
CA LEU A 136 -9.79 -7.75 17.73
C LEU A 136 -9.07 -7.55 19.07
N GLU A 137 -8.51 -6.37 19.31
CA GLU A 137 -7.90 -5.96 20.57
C GLU A 137 -8.89 -6.04 21.73
N GLY A 138 -10.13 -5.59 21.53
CA GLY A 138 -11.19 -5.71 22.54
C GLY A 138 -11.48 -7.17 22.93
N VAL A 139 -11.47 -8.09 21.95
CA VAL A 139 -11.64 -9.53 22.20
C VAL A 139 -10.45 -10.09 22.99
N LEU A 140 -9.22 -9.77 22.59
CA LEU A 140 -8.01 -10.23 23.29
C LEU A 140 -7.90 -9.66 24.70
N ALA A 141 -8.24 -8.38 24.89
CA ALA A 141 -8.29 -7.75 26.21
C ALA A 141 -9.35 -8.40 27.11
N GLY A 142 -10.54 -8.71 26.56
CA GLY A 142 -11.56 -9.46 27.26
C GLY A 142 -11.07 -10.83 27.71
N LEU A 143 -10.44 -11.58 26.81
CA LEU A 143 -9.84 -12.88 27.12
C LEU A 143 -8.76 -12.75 28.21
N TRP A 144 -7.87 -11.76 28.09
CA TRP A 144 -6.85 -11.47 29.10
C TRP A 144 -7.47 -11.18 30.47
N MET A 145 -8.51 -10.34 30.52
CA MET A 145 -9.26 -10.04 31.74
C MET A 145 -9.88 -11.28 32.36
N THR A 146 -10.43 -12.21 31.56
CA THR A 146 -10.96 -13.47 32.12
C THR A 146 -9.87 -14.33 32.77
N THR A 147 -8.65 -14.36 32.21
CA THR A 147 -7.52 -15.07 32.84
C THR A 147 -7.10 -14.45 34.17
N VAL A 148 -7.29 -13.14 34.33
CA VAL A 148 -7.03 -12.42 35.59
C VAL A 148 -8.10 -12.77 36.62
N LEU A 149 -9.37 -12.66 36.23
CA LEU A 149 -10.52 -12.89 37.12
C LEU A 149 -10.67 -14.35 37.56
N LEU A 150 -10.36 -15.32 36.68
CA LEU A 150 -10.50 -16.75 36.95
C LEU A 150 -9.20 -17.42 37.45
N GLY A 151 -8.18 -16.62 37.82
CA GLY A 151 -6.99 -17.14 38.49
C GLY A 151 -6.01 -17.92 37.61
N GLY A 152 -5.92 -17.61 36.30
CA GLY A 152 -4.89 -18.09 35.36
C GLY A 152 -4.93 -19.58 35.01
N GLN A 153 -5.30 -20.46 35.94
CA GLN A 153 -5.34 -21.91 35.78
C GLN A 153 -6.61 -22.42 35.09
N ALA A 154 -7.66 -21.59 35.01
CA ALA A 154 -8.90 -21.93 34.30
C ALA A 154 -8.76 -21.90 32.76
N THR A 155 -7.70 -21.25 32.24
CA THR A 155 -7.47 -21.08 30.80
C THR A 155 -6.11 -21.65 30.42
N ARG A 156 -6.02 -22.45 29.35
CA ARG A 156 -4.73 -22.99 28.84
C ARG A 156 -3.81 -21.93 28.19
N VAL A 157 -4.21 -20.66 28.17
CA VAL A 157 -3.53 -19.58 27.45
C VAL A 157 -2.73 -18.73 28.44
N SER A 158 -1.44 -18.49 28.14
CA SER A 158 -0.59 -17.63 28.97
C SER A 158 -0.98 -16.16 28.84
N ARG A 159 -0.87 -15.41 29.95
CA ARG A 159 -1.06 -13.95 29.94
C ARG A 159 -0.01 -13.25 29.07
N ALA A 160 1.20 -13.78 29.02
CA ALA A 160 2.28 -13.25 28.19
C ALA A 160 1.93 -13.39 26.70
N ASP A 161 1.39 -14.55 26.28
CA ASP A 161 0.97 -14.78 24.90
C ASP A 161 -0.09 -13.78 24.45
N LEU A 162 -1.09 -13.51 25.31
CA LEU A 162 -2.14 -12.54 25.01
C LEU A 162 -1.57 -11.12 24.85
N ILE A 163 -0.64 -10.72 25.72
CA ILE A 163 0.03 -9.42 25.61
C ILE A 163 0.85 -9.34 24.32
N ILE A 164 1.62 -10.39 23.99
CA ILE A 164 2.40 -10.47 22.76
C ILE A 164 1.47 -10.35 21.54
N ALA A 165 0.36 -11.09 21.52
CA ALA A 165 -0.62 -11.04 20.43
C ALA A 165 -1.21 -9.64 20.26
N MET A 166 -1.62 -8.98 21.34
CA MET A 166 -2.14 -7.60 21.34
C MET A 166 -1.10 -6.61 20.83
N VAL A 167 0.13 -6.66 21.34
CA VAL A 167 1.20 -5.76 20.89
C VAL A 167 1.50 -5.97 19.40
N MET A 168 1.60 -7.22 18.95
CA MET A 168 1.89 -7.53 17.55
C MET A 168 0.74 -7.09 16.63
N LEU A 169 -0.51 -7.39 16.98
CA LEU A 169 -1.67 -6.97 16.19
C LEU A 169 -1.83 -5.45 16.16
N MET A 170 -1.52 -4.74 17.24
CA MET A 170 -1.48 -3.28 17.25
C MET A 170 -0.35 -2.74 16.34
N VAL A 171 0.85 -3.30 16.43
CA VAL A 171 2.00 -2.90 15.58
C VAL A 171 1.71 -3.15 14.10
N TYR A 172 1.11 -4.28 13.74
CA TYR A 172 0.73 -4.56 12.35
C TYR A 172 -0.50 -3.77 11.91
N GLY A 173 -1.46 -3.59 12.81
CA GLY A 173 -2.73 -2.92 12.58
C GLY A 173 -2.64 -1.41 12.44
N THR A 174 -1.61 -0.80 13.04
CA THR A 174 -1.28 0.61 12.84
C THR A 174 -0.71 0.91 11.46
N GLU A 175 -0.44 -0.13 10.65
CA GLU A 175 0.18 -0.04 9.31
C GLU A 175 1.19 1.10 9.26
N LEU A 176 2.40 0.89 9.81
CA LEU A 176 3.56 1.77 9.63
C LEU A 176 3.76 2.06 8.13
N GLY A 177 3.11 3.12 7.64
CA GLY A 177 3.21 3.65 6.29
C GLY A 177 3.07 2.63 5.14
N GLY A 178 1.87 2.11 4.88
CA GLY A 178 1.49 1.69 3.52
C GLY A 178 2.22 0.46 2.95
N LEU A 179 2.21 -0.64 3.69
CA LEU A 179 2.75 -1.92 3.20
C LEU A 179 1.77 -2.66 2.30
N ALA A 180 0.48 -2.36 2.40
CA ALA A 180 -0.44 -2.53 1.28
C ALA A 180 -0.21 -1.34 0.31
N PRO A 181 0.19 -1.56 -0.97
CA PRO A 181 0.58 -0.49 -1.90
C PRO A 181 -0.50 0.57 -2.22
N ASN A 182 -1.68 0.46 -1.62
CA ASN A 182 -2.90 1.14 -1.97
C ASN A 182 -3.82 1.30 -0.75
N MET A 183 -3.33 1.56 0.46
CA MET A 183 -4.21 1.89 1.59
C MET A 183 -3.69 3.17 2.27
N PRO A 184 -4.57 4.15 2.56
CA PRO A 184 -4.16 5.26 3.41
C PRO A 184 -3.81 4.71 4.80
N SER A 185 -2.64 5.06 5.32
CA SER A 185 -2.27 4.74 6.69
C SER A 185 -3.19 5.53 7.64
N ASP A 186 -3.85 4.82 8.56
CA ASP A 186 -4.67 5.46 9.60
C ASP A 186 -3.80 6.25 10.60
N LEU A 187 -2.50 5.96 10.65
CA LEU A 187 -1.54 6.59 11.54
C LEU A 187 -1.02 7.93 10.98
N ASP A 188 -1.02 8.12 9.65
CA ASP A 188 -0.47 9.32 9.01
C ASP A 188 -1.19 10.62 9.43
N PRO A 189 -2.54 10.70 9.49
CA PRO A 189 -3.23 11.89 9.99
C PRO A 189 -2.95 12.16 11.47
N PHE A 190 -2.76 11.11 12.27
CA PHE A 190 -2.46 11.21 13.69
C PHE A 190 -1.04 11.72 13.94
N LEU A 191 -0.04 11.16 13.26
CA LEU A 191 1.35 11.62 13.32
C LEU A 191 1.51 13.05 12.79
N ALA A 192 0.78 13.42 11.75
CA ALA A 192 0.75 14.78 11.23
C ALA A 192 0.23 15.77 12.28
N ARG A 193 -0.84 15.43 13.02
CA ARG A 193 -1.35 16.25 14.14
C ARG A 193 -0.34 16.41 15.28
N LEU A 194 0.50 15.41 15.50
CA LEU A 194 1.57 15.45 16.51
C LEU A 194 2.85 16.13 16.02
N GLY A 195 2.90 16.62 14.78
CA GLY A 195 4.10 17.23 14.21
C GLY A 195 5.24 16.25 13.90
N LEU A 196 4.99 14.94 14.01
CA LEU A 196 5.97 13.86 13.84
C LEU A 196 6.07 13.37 12.39
N GLY A 197 6.01 14.29 11.42
CA GLY A 197 6.07 13.96 9.99
C GLY A 197 7.47 13.52 9.51
N ARG A 198 8.53 13.75 10.30
CA ARG A 198 9.93 13.45 9.95
C ARG A 198 10.75 13.17 11.20
N ILE A 199 11.64 12.17 11.13
CA ILE A 199 12.73 11.99 12.11
C ILE A 199 14.06 12.03 11.33
N GLY A 200 14.81 13.12 11.46
CA GLY A 200 16.06 13.33 10.72
C GLY A 200 15.85 13.37 9.20
N ALA A 201 16.70 12.68 8.43
CA ALA A 201 16.54 12.50 6.97
C ALA A 201 15.50 11.41 6.62
N VAL A 202 15.04 10.65 7.62
CA VAL A 202 14.01 9.63 7.46
C VAL A 202 12.66 10.32 7.45
N THR A 203 12.18 10.56 6.24
CA THR A 203 10.78 10.88 5.97
C THR A 203 10.09 9.51 6.04
N PHE A 204 9.26 9.24 7.07
CA PHE A 204 8.43 8.03 7.09
C PHE A 204 7.76 7.95 5.72
N ALA A 205 7.88 6.83 5.01
CA ALA A 205 7.78 6.77 3.54
C ALA A 205 6.45 7.28 2.91
N GLY A 206 5.50 7.76 3.71
CA GLY A 206 4.34 8.54 3.29
C GLY A 206 4.54 10.07 3.26
N THR A 207 5.47 10.70 3.98
CA THR A 207 5.33 12.14 4.32
C THR A 207 5.65 13.17 3.22
N VAL A 208 6.18 12.78 2.06
CA VAL A 208 6.16 13.65 0.86
C VAL A 208 4.91 13.40 -0.01
N ARG A 209 4.24 12.25 0.15
CA ARG A 209 3.01 11.87 -0.57
C ARG A 209 1.74 12.30 0.18
N THR A 210 1.80 12.49 1.49
CA THR A 210 0.67 12.78 2.38
C THR A 210 0.11 14.19 2.24
N GLU A 211 0.91 15.21 1.88
CA GLU A 211 0.37 16.58 1.72
C GLU A 211 -0.63 16.69 0.57
N LEU A 212 -0.48 15.87 -0.48
CA LEU A 212 -1.40 15.86 -1.62
C LEU A 212 -2.64 14.97 -1.42
N LEU A 213 -2.69 14.07 -0.43
CA LEU A 213 -3.74 13.03 -0.36
C LEU A 213 -4.35 12.76 1.02
N ASN A 214 -3.79 13.27 2.13
CA ASN A 214 -4.32 13.01 3.49
C ASN A 214 -5.70 13.63 3.79
N GLY A 215 -6.34 14.30 2.82
CA GLY A 215 -7.71 14.84 2.97
C GLY A 215 -8.67 14.47 1.84
N TYR A 216 -8.23 13.76 0.81
CA TYR A 216 -9.02 13.56 -0.41
C TYR A 216 -9.75 12.21 -0.38
N ARG A 217 -10.96 12.21 0.18
CA ARG A 217 -11.78 10.98 0.29
C ARG A 217 -12.56 10.64 -0.98
N ARG A 218 -12.63 11.55 -1.97
CA ARG A 218 -13.34 11.33 -3.24
C ARG A 218 -12.59 11.93 -4.42
N LEU A 219 -12.41 11.10 -5.45
CA LEU A 219 -12.08 11.56 -6.79
C LEU A 219 -13.37 12.08 -7.44
N ASN A 220 -13.28 13.23 -8.07
CA ASN A 220 -14.32 13.75 -8.94
C ASN A 220 -13.88 13.57 -10.39
N TYR A 221 -14.82 13.19 -11.24
CA TYR A 221 -14.57 12.97 -12.65
C TYR A 221 -15.51 13.84 -13.47
N ASP A 222 -14.92 14.65 -14.34
CA ASP A 222 -15.63 15.49 -15.30
C ASP A 222 -15.49 14.87 -16.71
N PRO A 223 -16.56 14.29 -17.27
CA PRO A 223 -16.52 13.67 -18.59
C PRO A 223 -16.34 14.67 -19.75
N ASP A 224 -16.67 15.95 -19.55
CA ASP A 224 -16.60 16.96 -20.61
C ASP A 224 -15.15 17.42 -20.84
N LEU A 225 -14.32 17.36 -19.80
CA LEU A 225 -12.89 17.59 -19.88
C LEU A 225 -12.09 16.36 -20.35
N CYS A 226 -12.74 15.21 -20.58
CA CYS A 226 -12.05 13.96 -20.87
C CYS A 226 -11.60 13.87 -22.35
N ALA A 227 -10.29 13.96 -22.58
CA ALA A 227 -9.70 13.76 -23.91
C ALA A 227 -9.59 12.29 -24.37
N GLY A 228 -10.02 11.32 -23.57
CA GLY A 228 -9.96 9.90 -23.93
C GLY A 228 -8.55 9.29 -24.07
N CYS A 229 -7.55 9.89 -23.41
CA CYS A 229 -6.13 9.50 -23.50
C CYS A 229 -5.78 8.17 -22.82
N ARG A 230 -6.69 7.58 -22.03
CA ARG A 230 -6.53 6.29 -21.33
C ARG A 230 -5.52 6.26 -20.17
N SER A 231 -4.85 7.36 -19.84
CA SER A 231 -3.87 7.39 -18.73
C SER A 231 -4.42 6.85 -17.42
N CYS A 232 -5.65 7.21 -17.03
CA CYS A 232 -6.29 6.73 -15.80
C CYS A 232 -6.51 5.21 -15.79
N PHE A 233 -6.89 4.64 -16.93
CA PHE A 233 -7.04 3.21 -17.12
C PHE A 233 -5.68 2.51 -17.01
N GLU A 234 -4.65 3.07 -17.64
CA GLU A 234 -3.31 2.52 -17.69
C GLU A 234 -2.60 2.44 -16.33
N VAL A 235 -2.87 3.40 -15.45
CA VAL A 235 -2.16 3.58 -14.17
C VAL A 235 -2.93 3.00 -12.98
N CYS A 236 -4.20 2.63 -13.16
CA CYS A 236 -5.03 2.08 -12.10
C CYS A 236 -5.00 0.54 -12.09
N PRO A 237 -4.27 -0.09 -11.15
CA PRO A 237 -4.23 -1.55 -11.04
C PRO A 237 -5.50 -2.15 -10.40
N LEU A 238 -6.36 -1.32 -9.81
CA LEU A 238 -7.57 -1.75 -9.09
C LEU A 238 -8.80 -1.83 -10.01
N GLY A 239 -8.64 -1.46 -11.29
CA GLY A 239 -9.72 -1.53 -12.28
C GLY A 239 -10.90 -0.60 -11.97
N VAL A 240 -10.63 0.54 -11.32
CA VAL A 240 -11.61 1.61 -11.04
C VAL A 240 -12.15 2.19 -12.35
N TRP A 241 -11.28 2.34 -13.36
CA TRP A 241 -11.58 2.91 -14.66
C TRP A 241 -11.82 1.84 -15.73
N ALA A 242 -12.82 2.06 -16.57
CA ALA A 242 -13.05 1.41 -17.86
C ALA A 242 -12.94 2.45 -18.99
N MET A 243 -12.84 1.97 -20.23
CA MET A 243 -12.89 2.81 -21.43
C MET A 243 -14.15 2.44 -22.20
N ASP A 244 -14.99 3.43 -22.52
CA ASP A 244 -16.15 3.27 -23.39
C ASP A 244 -15.73 3.18 -24.87
N ASP A 245 -16.63 2.69 -25.73
CA ASP A 245 -16.48 2.58 -27.18
C ASP A 245 -16.16 3.94 -27.84
N GLY A 246 -16.63 5.05 -27.22
CA GLY A 246 -16.30 6.43 -27.58
C GLY A 246 -14.94 6.95 -27.08
N LYS A 247 -14.07 6.08 -26.56
CA LYS A 247 -12.75 6.39 -25.95
C LYS A 247 -12.80 7.24 -24.67
N ARG A 248 -13.96 7.57 -24.12
CA ARG A 248 -14.06 8.26 -22.82
C ARG A 248 -13.81 7.28 -21.67
N ALA A 249 -13.26 7.78 -20.58
CA ALA A 249 -13.06 6.99 -19.37
C ALA A 249 -14.36 6.92 -18.58
N GLU A 250 -14.61 5.81 -17.89
CA GLU A 250 -15.74 5.66 -16.99
C GLU A 250 -15.30 5.08 -15.64
N MET A 251 -15.79 5.65 -14.55
CA MET A 251 -15.49 5.18 -13.20
C MET A 251 -16.44 4.05 -12.79
N VAL A 252 -16.19 2.84 -13.29
CA VAL A 252 -17.04 1.66 -13.09
C VAL A 252 -16.94 1.01 -11.71
N ARG A 253 -15.82 1.20 -10.98
CA ARG A 253 -15.61 0.58 -9.65
C ARG A 253 -15.07 1.58 -8.62
N PRO A 254 -15.81 2.65 -8.30
CA PRO A 254 -15.34 3.72 -7.39
C PRO A 254 -15.01 3.20 -5.98
N ARG A 255 -15.70 2.15 -5.51
CA ARG A 255 -15.46 1.55 -4.19
C ARG A 255 -14.10 0.87 -4.05
N ASN A 256 -13.47 0.49 -5.16
CA ASN A 256 -12.13 -0.08 -5.17
C ASN A 256 -11.05 1.01 -5.15
N CYS A 257 -11.43 2.30 -5.19
CA CYS A 257 -10.47 3.38 -5.19
C CYS A 257 -9.81 3.52 -3.82
N THR A 258 -8.49 3.61 -3.84
CA THR A 258 -7.65 3.72 -2.65
C THR A 258 -7.06 5.11 -2.47
N ALA A 259 -7.53 6.07 -3.28
CA ALA A 259 -7.07 7.44 -3.29
C ALA A 259 -5.54 7.59 -3.46
N CYS A 260 -4.87 6.71 -4.21
CA CYS A 260 -3.42 6.79 -4.42
C CYS A 260 -2.98 8.00 -5.27
N GLY A 261 -3.90 8.67 -5.96
CA GLY A 261 -3.63 9.87 -6.78
C GLY A 261 -2.92 9.63 -8.11
N ALA A 262 -2.62 8.39 -8.49
CA ALA A 262 -1.96 8.11 -9.76
C ALA A 262 -2.74 8.67 -10.97
N CYS A 263 -4.06 8.46 -11.02
CA CYS A 263 -4.88 8.96 -12.12
C CYS A 263 -5.02 10.48 -12.15
N LEU A 264 -4.97 11.15 -10.99
CA LEU A 264 -4.95 12.61 -10.86
C LEU A 264 -3.66 13.17 -11.48
N LEU A 265 -2.51 12.63 -11.06
CA LEU A 265 -1.19 13.10 -11.52
C LEU A 265 -0.98 12.91 -13.02
N GLN A 266 -1.52 11.84 -13.60
CA GLN A 266 -1.31 11.52 -15.02
C GLN A 266 -2.41 12.06 -15.96
N CYS A 267 -3.39 12.82 -15.44
CA CYS A 267 -4.47 13.37 -16.25
C CYS A 267 -4.01 14.68 -16.93
N PRO A 268 -3.88 14.73 -18.27
CA PRO A 268 -3.35 15.93 -18.94
C PRO A 268 -4.38 17.08 -19.03
N THR A 269 -5.67 16.78 -18.92
CA THR A 269 -6.75 17.78 -19.05
C THR A 269 -7.33 18.23 -17.73
N GLY A 270 -6.92 17.63 -16.61
CA GLY A 270 -7.53 17.88 -15.30
C GLY A 270 -8.96 17.35 -15.18
N ALA A 271 -9.40 16.44 -16.05
CA ALA A 271 -10.72 15.79 -15.97
C ALA A 271 -10.93 14.97 -14.68
N ILE A 272 -9.86 14.64 -13.98
CA ILE A 272 -9.89 13.95 -12.69
C ILE A 272 -9.39 14.94 -11.66
N THR A 273 -10.23 15.29 -10.69
CA THR A 273 -9.86 16.14 -9.56
C THR A 273 -10.14 15.40 -8.26
N ALA A 274 -9.71 16.00 -7.16
CA ALA A 274 -10.01 15.46 -5.84
C ALA A 274 -10.54 16.61 -4.97
N THR A 275 -11.57 16.33 -4.17
CA THR A 275 -12.08 17.28 -3.16
C THR A 275 -11.57 16.90 -1.79
N ARG A 276 -10.98 17.88 -1.09
CA ARG A 276 -10.57 17.73 0.30
C ARG A 276 -11.84 17.74 1.15
N THR A 277 -12.16 16.62 1.78
CA THR A 277 -13.19 16.62 2.82
C THR A 277 -12.51 17.10 4.09
N ASP A 278 -12.56 18.41 4.29
CA ASP A 278 -12.19 19.04 5.55
C ASP A 278 -13.22 18.54 6.57
N GLY A 279 -12.81 17.60 7.43
CA GLY A 279 -13.69 17.02 8.43
C GLY A 279 -14.04 18.06 9.48
N HIS A 280 -15.32 18.45 9.50
CA HIS A 280 -16.08 18.48 10.75
C HIS A 280 -16.24 17.05 11.29
#